data_AF-A0A8D2ZUB6-F1
#
_entry.id   AF-A0A8D2ZUB6-F1
#
_cell.length_a   1.000
_cell.length_b   1.000
_cell.length_c   1.000
_cell.angle_alpha   90.00
_cell.angle_beta   90.00
_cell.angle_gamma   90.00
#
_symmetry.space_group_name_H-M   'P 1'
#
loop_
_entity.id
_entity.type
_entity.pdbx_description
1 polymer ?
#
loop_
_entity_poly.entity_id
_entity_poly.type
_entity_poly.pdbx_seq_one_letter_code
_entity_poly.pdbx_strand_id
1 'polypeptide(L)'
;MDLCDLASKQRILKALEKDGVRNVLFTDSLKQRDDSIKKVKVLVPMVMEMIGSGPRFNRDENTNYCLMVIGVPNVGKSSLINSLRRTNLKKGRASRVGGEPGITKAVLTKIQVCERPIMYLLDTPGVLPPKIESVETGMKLALCGTILDHLVGEDVIADYLLYSLNRLGKFSYVEKYNIQEPSDDIQHVLKRIAVKLRKTQRVTAITGIGNITVTIPNYTAAAYDFIRAFRKGELGQVMLD
;
A
#
# COMPACT_ATOMS: atom_id res chain seq x y z
N MET A 1 -4.78 0.06 8.86
CA MET A 1 -4.85 0.93 10.06
C MET A 1 -3.54 0.97 10.82
N ASP A 2 -2.69 -0.03 10.67
CA ASP A 2 -1.40 -0.15 11.36
C ASP A 2 -0.33 0.84 10.85
N LEU A 3 -0.47 1.36 9.63
CA LEU A 3 0.47 2.29 9.00
C LEU A 3 -0.05 3.73 8.84
N CYS A 4 -1.35 3.95 9.04
CA CYS A 4 -2.00 5.24 8.81
C CYS A 4 -2.38 5.88 10.15
N ASP A 5 -2.10 7.17 10.30
CA ASP A 5 -2.57 7.96 11.44
C ASP A 5 -4.09 8.10 11.36
N LEU A 6 -4.82 7.72 12.41
CA LEU A 6 -6.28 7.73 12.42
C LEU A 6 -6.88 9.03 12.97
N ALA A 7 -6.07 10.04 13.29
CA ALA A 7 -6.56 11.34 13.71
C ALA A 7 -7.57 11.94 12.70
N SER A 8 -7.33 11.77 11.39
CA SER A 8 -8.24 12.30 10.35
C SER A 8 -9.31 11.32 9.89
N LYS A 9 -9.54 10.20 10.61
CA LYS A 9 -10.56 9.20 10.23
C LYS A 9 -11.94 9.82 9.98
N GLN A 10 -12.33 10.77 10.81
CA GLN A 10 -13.64 11.43 10.72
C GLN A 10 -13.74 12.36 9.49
N ARG A 11 -12.61 12.96 9.07
CA ARG A 11 -12.52 13.76 7.84
C ARG A 11 -12.71 12.86 6.61
N ILE A 12 -12.07 11.70 6.60
CA ILE A 12 -12.22 10.70 5.52
C ILE A 12 -13.68 10.24 5.41
N LEU A 13 -14.31 9.90 6.54
CA LEU A 13 -15.70 9.47 6.56
C LEU A 13 -16.65 10.53 5.98
N LYS A 14 -16.48 11.80 6.37
CA LYS A 14 -17.28 12.91 5.83
C LYS A 14 -17.09 13.12 4.32
N ALA A 15 -15.86 12.98 3.83
CA ALA A 15 -15.58 13.10 2.40
C ALA A 15 -16.25 11.95 1.60
N LEU A 16 -16.10 10.72 2.07
CA LEU A 16 -16.72 9.55 1.46
C LEU A 16 -18.26 9.62 1.49
N GLU A 17 -18.84 10.14 2.57
CA GLU A 17 -20.28 10.35 2.68
C GLU A 17 -20.78 11.38 1.65
N LYS A 18 -20.02 12.46 1.41
CA LYS A 18 -20.32 13.44 0.36
C LYS A 18 -20.32 12.81 -1.04
N ASP A 19 -19.47 11.81 -1.26
CA ASP A 19 -19.41 11.05 -2.52
C ASP A 19 -20.45 9.91 -2.57
N GLY A 20 -21.36 9.82 -1.58
CA GLY A 20 -22.44 8.83 -1.52
C GLY A 20 -22.01 7.46 -0.99
N VAL A 21 -20.79 7.32 -0.47
CA VAL A 21 -20.29 6.06 0.10
C VAL A 21 -20.74 5.93 1.55
N ARG A 22 -21.63 4.96 1.83
CA ARG A 22 -22.25 4.79 3.16
C ARG A 22 -21.59 3.70 4.01
N ASN A 23 -21.16 2.60 3.39
CA ASN A 23 -20.66 1.42 4.08
C ASN A 23 -19.13 1.39 4.09
N VAL A 24 -18.52 2.14 5.00
CA VAL A 24 -17.06 2.27 5.10
C VAL A 24 -16.51 1.43 6.25
N LEU A 25 -15.61 0.50 5.93
CA LEU A 25 -14.90 -0.33 6.90
C LEU A 25 -13.40 -0.04 6.88
N PHE A 26 -12.86 0.34 8.03
CA PHE A 26 -11.41 0.42 8.24
C PHE A 26 -10.92 -0.93 8.77
N THR A 27 -9.98 -1.55 8.06
CA THR A 27 -9.45 -2.87 8.43
C THR A 27 -7.95 -3.00 8.19
N ASP A 28 -7.39 -4.08 8.73
CA ASP A 28 -6.05 -4.58 8.41
C ASP A 28 -6.23 -6.01 7.89
N SER A 29 -6.00 -6.20 6.59
CA SER A 29 -6.19 -7.49 5.93
C SER A 29 -4.94 -8.39 5.94
N LEU A 30 -3.81 -7.88 6.47
CA LEU A 30 -2.56 -8.63 6.57
C LEU A 30 -2.43 -9.30 7.94
N LYS A 31 -2.70 -8.57 9.03
CA LYS A 31 -2.56 -9.08 10.39
C LYS A 31 -3.85 -9.76 10.86
N GLN A 32 -3.73 -11.03 11.24
CA GLN A 32 -4.82 -11.84 11.81
C GLN A 32 -5.01 -11.54 13.30
N ARG A 33 -5.25 -10.27 13.65
CA ARG A 33 -5.65 -9.90 15.03
C ARG A 33 -7.15 -10.11 15.19
N ASP A 34 -7.60 -10.43 16.39
CA ASP A 34 -9.03 -10.70 16.66
C ASP A 34 -9.94 -9.55 16.23
N ASP A 35 -9.51 -8.30 16.42
CA ASP A 35 -10.25 -7.12 15.96
C ASP A 35 -10.35 -7.02 14.42
N SER A 36 -9.26 -7.26 13.69
CA SER A 36 -9.29 -7.31 12.21
C SER A 36 -10.20 -8.42 11.70
N ILE A 37 -10.17 -9.58 12.35
CA ILE A 37 -11.02 -10.73 11.99
C ILE A 37 -12.50 -10.39 12.22
N LYS A 38 -12.84 -9.81 13.38
CA LYS A 38 -14.21 -9.36 13.67
C LYS A 38 -14.70 -8.36 12.62
N LYS A 39 -13.88 -7.37 12.26
CA LYS A 39 -14.20 -6.38 11.23
C LYS A 39 -14.45 -7.00 9.86
N VAL A 40 -13.59 -7.93 9.45
CA VAL A 40 -13.74 -8.64 8.16
C VAL A 40 -14.97 -9.55 8.15
N LYS A 41 -15.34 -10.18 9.27
CA LYS A 41 -16.57 -11.00 9.38
C LYS A 41 -17.85 -10.22 9.13
N VAL A 42 -17.88 -8.93 9.45
CA VAL A 42 -19.07 -8.07 9.24
C VAL A 42 -19.39 -7.88 7.75
N LEU A 43 -18.42 -8.08 6.85
CA LEU A 43 -18.65 -7.89 5.40
C LEU A 43 -19.69 -8.86 4.82
N VAL A 44 -19.71 -10.12 5.27
CA VAL A 44 -20.67 -11.11 4.77
C VAL A 44 -22.12 -10.72 5.08
N PRO A 45 -22.53 -10.49 6.35
CA PRO A 45 -23.90 -10.10 6.66
C PRO A 45 -24.27 -8.75 6.04
N MET A 46 -23.36 -7.78 6.03
CA MET A 46 -23.60 -6.47 5.40
C MET A 46 -23.91 -6.60 3.90
N VAL A 47 -23.15 -7.44 3.18
CA VAL A 47 -23.44 -7.72 1.77
C VAL A 47 -24.77 -8.44 1.60
N MET A 48 -25.09 -9.40 2.47
CA MET A 48 -26.36 -10.12 2.40
C MET A 48 -27.55 -9.18 2.55
N GLU A 49 -27.47 -8.20 3.45
CA GLU A 49 -28.50 -7.19 3.66
C GLU A 49 -28.65 -6.27 2.42
N MET A 50 -27.52 -5.80 1.88
CA MET A 50 -27.51 -4.91 0.70
C MET A 50 -28.01 -5.58 -0.58
N ILE A 51 -27.65 -6.84 -0.81
CA ILE A 51 -28.03 -7.57 -2.03
C ILE A 51 -29.37 -8.27 -1.87
N GLY A 52 -29.70 -8.75 -0.67
CA GLY A 52 -30.94 -9.46 -0.38
C GLY A 52 -32.19 -8.61 -0.56
N SER A 53 -32.06 -7.28 -0.42
CA SER A 53 -33.13 -6.30 -0.65
C SER A 53 -33.30 -5.87 -2.11
N GLY A 54 -32.39 -6.27 -3.01
CA GLY A 54 -32.41 -5.88 -4.43
C GLY A 54 -33.16 -6.85 -5.34
N PRO A 55 -33.78 -6.38 -6.45
CA PRO A 55 -34.47 -7.25 -7.41
C PRO A 55 -33.49 -8.16 -8.15
N ARG A 56 -33.76 -9.47 -8.18
CA ARG A 56 -32.93 -10.48 -8.86
C ARG A 56 -33.55 -10.91 -10.19
N PHE A 57 -33.52 -10.02 -11.18
CA PHE A 57 -34.03 -10.33 -12.53
C PHE A 57 -33.37 -11.60 -13.11
N ASN A 58 -34.18 -12.57 -13.51
CA ASN A 58 -33.76 -13.84 -14.17
C ASN A 58 -32.69 -14.65 -13.41
N ARG A 59 -32.65 -14.58 -12.08
CA ARG A 59 -31.68 -15.32 -11.24
C ARG A 59 -32.26 -15.89 -9.95
N ASP A 60 -33.58 -16.10 -9.87
CA ASP A 60 -34.23 -16.61 -8.65
C ASP A 60 -33.67 -17.97 -8.18
N GLU A 61 -33.23 -18.81 -9.12
CA GLU A 61 -32.61 -20.11 -8.80
C GLU A 61 -31.16 -20.00 -8.32
N ASN A 62 -30.44 -18.92 -8.64
CA ASN A 62 -29.03 -18.75 -8.29
C ASN A 62 -28.89 -17.93 -7.00
N THR A 63 -28.85 -18.65 -5.88
CA THR A 63 -28.75 -18.07 -4.53
C THR A 63 -27.33 -17.61 -4.16
N ASN A 64 -26.34 -17.88 -5.01
CA ASN A 64 -24.94 -17.55 -4.76
C ASN A 64 -24.68 -16.04 -4.82
N TYR A 65 -23.83 -15.55 -3.91
CA TYR A 65 -23.35 -14.18 -3.91
C TYR A 65 -22.03 -14.10 -4.69
N CYS A 66 -21.94 -13.21 -5.67
CA CYS A 66 -20.71 -12.96 -6.40
C CYS A 66 -20.38 -11.46 -6.34
N LEU A 67 -19.24 -11.15 -5.74
CA LEU A 67 -18.77 -9.78 -5.55
C LEU A 67 -17.45 -9.59 -6.30
N MET A 68 -17.18 -8.35 -6.68
CA MET A 68 -15.91 -7.95 -7.26
C MET A 68 -15.19 -7.01 -6.31
N VAL A 69 -13.90 -7.23 -6.09
CA VAL A 69 -13.05 -6.32 -5.30
C VAL A 69 -12.25 -5.49 -6.27
N ILE A 70 -12.43 -4.17 -6.26
CA ILE A 70 -11.76 -3.21 -7.16
C ILE A 70 -10.90 -2.20 -6.37
N GLY A 71 -9.96 -1.55 -7.05
CA GLY A 71 -9.09 -0.51 -6.47
C GLY A 71 -7.70 -0.51 -7.08
N VAL A 72 -6.91 0.54 -6.79
CA VAL A 72 -5.57 0.73 -7.36
C VAL A 72 -4.59 -0.39 -6.96
N PRO A 73 -3.42 -0.54 -7.62
CA PRO A 73 -2.42 -1.54 -7.23
C PRO A 73 -2.02 -1.43 -5.75
N ASN A 74 -1.64 -2.56 -5.14
CA ASN A 74 -1.09 -2.64 -3.78
C ASN A 74 -1.96 -2.14 -2.60
N VAL A 75 -3.23 -1.77 -2.81
CA VAL A 75 -4.17 -1.41 -1.71
C VAL A 75 -4.61 -2.59 -0.83
N GLY A 76 -4.20 -3.83 -1.15
CA GLY A 76 -4.53 -5.01 -0.34
C GLY A 76 -5.75 -5.82 -0.78
N LYS A 77 -6.22 -5.69 -2.03
CA LYS A 77 -7.36 -6.47 -2.59
C LYS A 77 -7.21 -7.98 -2.35
N SER A 78 -6.11 -8.57 -2.81
CA SER A 78 -5.85 -10.01 -2.66
C SER A 78 -5.62 -10.41 -1.19
N SER A 79 -5.11 -9.50 -0.35
CA SER A 79 -5.01 -9.71 1.09
C SER A 79 -6.39 -9.81 1.75
N LEU A 80 -7.32 -8.93 1.38
CA LEU A 80 -8.70 -8.95 1.87
C LEU A 80 -9.41 -10.26 1.49
N ILE A 81 -9.29 -10.70 0.23
CA ILE A 81 -9.86 -11.96 -0.25
C ILE A 81 -9.31 -13.15 0.54
N ASN A 82 -7.99 -13.21 0.70
CA ASN A 82 -7.33 -14.26 1.47
C ASN A 82 -7.72 -14.22 2.96
N SER A 83 -7.95 -13.03 3.52
CA SER A 83 -8.42 -12.87 4.90
C SER A 83 -9.83 -13.45 5.06
N LEU A 84 -10.79 -13.06 4.20
CA LEU A 84 -12.15 -13.60 4.21
C LEU A 84 -12.17 -15.12 4.04
N ARG A 85 -11.39 -15.65 3.10
CA ARG A 85 -11.28 -17.09 2.87
C ARG A 85 -10.78 -17.84 4.10
N ARG A 86 -9.75 -17.33 4.78
CA ARG A 86 -9.26 -17.94 6.03
C ARG A 86 -10.27 -17.84 7.15
N THR A 87 -10.89 -16.67 7.32
CA THR A 87 -11.79 -16.41 8.44
C THR A 87 -13.10 -17.21 8.36
N ASN A 88 -13.68 -17.34 7.18
CA ASN A 88 -14.99 -17.95 6.99
C ASN A 88 -14.92 -19.42 6.59
N LEU A 89 -13.87 -19.84 5.87
CA LEU A 89 -13.71 -21.22 5.39
C LEU A 89 -12.60 -21.99 6.09
N LYS A 90 -11.76 -21.33 6.90
CA LYS A 90 -10.54 -21.92 7.49
C LYS A 90 -9.59 -22.53 6.43
N LYS A 91 -9.64 -22.04 5.19
CA LYS A 91 -8.80 -22.50 4.06
C LYS A 91 -7.62 -21.55 3.83
N GLY A 92 -6.53 -22.06 3.24
CA GLY A 92 -5.28 -21.34 2.98
C GLY A 92 -5.38 -20.17 1.98
N ARG A 93 -4.24 -19.68 1.48
CA ARG A 93 -4.19 -18.60 0.47
C ARG A 93 -4.70 -19.10 -0.88
N ALA A 94 -5.54 -18.31 -1.55
CA ALA A 94 -6.02 -18.57 -2.91
C ALA A 94 -5.44 -17.56 -3.92
N SER A 95 -5.11 -16.34 -3.49
CA SER A 95 -4.48 -15.33 -4.33
C SER A 95 -3.07 -14.97 -3.87
N ARG A 96 -2.19 -14.59 -4.81
CA ARG A 96 -0.82 -14.15 -4.53
C ARG A 96 -0.84 -12.74 -3.94
N VAL A 97 0.06 -12.47 -2.99
CA VAL A 97 0.17 -11.18 -2.30
C VAL A 97 1.64 -10.77 -2.28
N GLY A 98 1.93 -9.52 -2.63
CA GLY A 98 3.26 -8.92 -2.53
C GLY A 98 3.16 -7.40 -2.69
N GLY A 99 4.29 -6.70 -2.52
CA GLY A 99 4.38 -5.24 -2.53
C GLY A 99 4.72 -4.64 -3.89
N GLU A 100 4.81 -5.44 -4.95
CA GLU A 100 5.08 -4.96 -6.31
C GLU A 100 3.76 -4.76 -7.08
N PRO A 101 3.56 -3.61 -7.76
CA PRO A 101 2.43 -3.41 -8.65
C PRO A 101 2.37 -4.50 -9.73
N GLY A 102 1.15 -4.93 -10.10
CA GLY A 102 0.95 -5.88 -11.20
C GLY A 102 1.09 -7.37 -10.85
N ILE A 103 1.14 -7.74 -9.56
CA ILE A 103 1.17 -9.16 -9.13
C ILE A 103 -0.06 -9.95 -9.61
N THR A 104 -1.24 -9.35 -9.52
CA THR A 104 -2.48 -9.94 -10.06
C THR A 104 -2.58 -9.58 -11.54
N LYS A 105 -2.24 -10.53 -12.42
CA LYS A 105 -2.10 -10.30 -13.87
C LYS A 105 -3.35 -10.61 -14.70
N ALA A 106 -4.36 -11.26 -14.15
CA ALA A 106 -5.61 -11.57 -14.86
C ALA A 106 -6.82 -11.61 -13.90
N VAL A 107 -7.96 -11.06 -14.35
CA VAL A 107 -9.27 -11.19 -13.68
C VAL A 107 -9.89 -12.52 -14.09
N LEU A 108 -9.62 -13.64 -13.41
CA LEU A 108 -10.19 -14.92 -13.91
C LEU A 108 -10.67 -15.93 -12.85
N THR A 109 -10.35 -15.82 -11.56
CA THR A 109 -10.75 -16.85 -10.59
C THR A 109 -11.83 -16.36 -9.61
N LYS A 110 -13.01 -17.03 -9.65
CA LYS A 110 -13.99 -16.96 -8.57
C LYS A 110 -13.41 -17.65 -7.35
N ILE A 111 -13.03 -16.89 -6.33
CA ILE A 111 -12.51 -17.42 -5.08
C ILE A 111 -13.67 -17.53 -4.11
N GLN A 112 -14.03 -18.76 -3.71
CA GLN A 112 -15.02 -18.95 -2.66
C GLN A 112 -14.48 -18.43 -1.31
N VAL A 113 -15.29 -17.62 -0.64
CA VAL A 113 -14.96 -17.00 0.65
C VAL A 113 -16.00 -17.25 1.74
N CYS A 114 -17.15 -17.85 1.42
CA CYS A 114 -18.14 -18.29 2.41
C CYS A 114 -18.92 -19.50 1.88
N GLU A 115 -19.33 -20.40 2.77
CA GLU A 115 -20.13 -21.58 2.47
C GLU A 115 -21.61 -21.37 2.82
N ARG A 116 -21.91 -20.53 3.80
CA ARG A 116 -23.28 -20.23 4.25
C ARG A 116 -23.43 -18.73 4.56
N PRO A 117 -23.94 -17.93 3.60
CA PRO A 117 -24.32 -18.31 2.24
C PRO A 117 -23.10 -18.60 1.35
N ILE A 118 -23.32 -19.28 0.23
CA ILE A 118 -22.26 -19.47 -0.76
C ILE A 118 -21.90 -18.11 -1.35
N MET A 119 -20.64 -17.71 -1.15
CA MET A 119 -20.14 -16.41 -1.61
C MET A 119 -18.78 -16.54 -2.31
N TYR A 120 -18.66 -15.89 -3.46
CA TYR A 120 -17.45 -15.81 -4.26
C TYR A 120 -16.98 -14.36 -4.41
N LEU A 121 -15.66 -14.15 -4.34
CA LEU A 121 -15.00 -12.91 -4.71
C LEU A 121 -14.23 -13.09 -6.00
N LEU A 122 -14.34 -12.11 -6.89
CA LEU A 122 -13.48 -11.95 -8.05
C LEU A 122 -12.27 -11.10 -7.65
N ASP A 123 -11.08 -11.68 -7.75
CA ASP A 123 -9.84 -10.91 -7.62
C ASP A 123 -9.57 -10.17 -8.92
N THR A 124 -9.28 -8.87 -8.82
CA THR A 124 -9.02 -8.02 -9.98
C THR A 124 -7.60 -7.44 -9.92
N PRO A 125 -6.93 -7.27 -11.08
CA PRO A 125 -5.73 -6.43 -11.17
C PRO A 125 -6.00 -5.05 -10.58
N GLY A 126 -4.97 -4.45 -10.00
CA GLY A 126 -5.07 -3.05 -9.62
C GLY A 126 -5.14 -2.17 -10.86
N VAL A 127 -6.12 -1.27 -10.89
CA VAL A 127 -6.30 -0.33 -11.99
C VAL A 127 -6.13 1.08 -11.43
N LEU A 128 -5.18 1.83 -11.99
CA LEU A 128 -5.04 3.26 -11.73
C LEU A 128 -6.03 4.02 -12.63
N PRO A 129 -6.54 5.19 -12.20
CA PRO A 129 -7.27 6.08 -13.08
C PRO A 129 -6.46 6.42 -14.34
N PRO A 130 -7.10 6.62 -15.51
CA PRO A 130 -6.39 6.90 -16.77
C PRO A 130 -5.61 8.22 -16.73
N LYS A 131 -6.03 9.15 -15.88
CA LYS A 131 -5.35 10.42 -15.64
C LYS A 131 -5.15 10.61 -14.14
N ILE A 132 -3.92 10.89 -13.75
CA ILE A 132 -3.61 11.36 -12.39
C ILE A 132 -3.87 12.87 -12.37
N GLU A 133 -4.69 13.32 -11.41
CA GLU A 133 -5.20 14.69 -11.36
C GLU A 133 -4.10 15.74 -11.13
N SER A 134 -3.08 15.39 -10.34
CA SER A 134 -1.97 16.28 -10.00
C SER A 134 -0.66 15.51 -9.80
N VAL A 135 0.46 16.23 -9.90
CA VAL A 135 1.79 15.69 -9.60
C VAL A 135 1.84 15.22 -8.15
N GLU A 136 1.27 15.97 -7.20
CA GLU A 136 1.25 15.58 -5.78
C GLU A 136 0.50 14.26 -5.57
N THR A 137 -0.65 14.07 -6.22
CA THR A 137 -1.38 12.79 -6.19
C THR A 137 -0.53 11.65 -6.73
N GLY A 138 0.20 11.89 -7.82
CA GLY A 138 1.13 10.92 -8.40
C GLY A 138 2.26 10.54 -7.43
N MET A 139 2.84 11.52 -6.74
CA MET A 139 3.90 11.30 -5.76
C MET A 139 3.40 10.51 -4.54
N LYS A 140 2.19 10.80 -4.04
CA LYS A 140 1.55 10.03 -2.96
C LYS A 140 1.30 8.57 -3.39
N LEU A 141 0.79 8.38 -4.61
CA LEU A 141 0.56 7.06 -5.19
C LEU A 141 1.86 6.28 -5.34
N ALA A 142 2.93 6.92 -5.82
CA ALA A 142 4.26 6.35 -5.91
C ALA A 142 4.80 5.99 -4.52
N LEU A 143 4.69 6.89 -3.54
CA LEU A 143 5.18 6.64 -2.19
C LEU A 143 4.46 5.47 -1.49
N CYS A 144 3.15 5.31 -1.73
CA CYS A 144 2.36 4.15 -1.30
C CYS A 144 2.64 2.86 -2.11
N GLY A 145 3.51 2.92 -3.13
CA GLY A 145 3.89 1.79 -3.95
C GLY A 145 2.81 1.34 -4.93
N THR A 146 1.89 2.23 -5.31
CA THR A 146 0.84 1.90 -6.30
C THR A 146 1.33 2.07 -7.75
N ILE A 147 2.39 2.85 -7.94
CA ILE A 147 3.13 3.06 -9.19
C ILE A 147 4.52 2.43 -9.02
N LEU A 148 5.11 1.93 -10.10
CA LEU A 148 6.46 1.36 -10.07
C LEU A 148 7.51 2.46 -9.82
N ASP A 149 8.38 2.26 -8.82
CA ASP A 149 9.30 3.28 -8.33
C ASP A 149 10.21 3.86 -9.41
N HIS A 150 10.81 3.01 -10.24
CA HIS A 150 11.69 3.41 -11.34
C HIS A 150 11.01 4.26 -12.43
N LEU A 151 9.67 4.25 -12.52
CA LEU A 151 8.95 5.12 -13.48
C LEU A 151 8.91 6.58 -13.00
N VAL A 152 9.06 6.81 -11.70
CA VAL A 152 9.07 8.15 -11.09
C VAL A 152 10.50 8.57 -10.73
N GLY A 153 11.33 7.62 -10.29
CA GLY A 153 12.68 7.85 -9.76
C GLY A 153 12.68 7.69 -8.24
N GLU A 154 13.46 6.74 -7.73
CA GLU A 154 13.55 6.46 -6.29
C GLU A 154 14.06 7.67 -5.50
N ASP A 155 14.99 8.44 -6.07
CA ASP A 155 15.51 9.68 -5.50
C ASP A 155 14.41 10.76 -5.39
N VAL A 156 13.59 10.93 -6.43
CA VAL A 156 12.48 11.88 -6.45
C VAL A 156 11.40 11.49 -5.43
N ILE A 157 11.06 10.19 -5.34
CA ILE A 157 10.11 9.70 -4.33
C ILE A 157 10.68 9.88 -2.92
N ALA A 158 11.98 9.61 -2.71
CA ALA A 158 12.65 9.77 -1.42
C ALA A 158 12.70 11.24 -0.97
N ASP A 159 12.92 12.17 -1.89
CA ASP A 159 12.88 13.60 -1.62
C ASP A 159 11.46 14.05 -1.21
N TYR A 160 10.44 13.64 -1.97
CA TYR A 160 9.05 13.90 -1.60
C TYR A 160 8.65 13.30 -0.24
N LEU A 161 9.17 12.11 0.08
CA LEU A 161 8.99 11.50 1.40
C LEU A 161 9.61 12.36 2.50
N LEU A 162 10.85 12.84 2.31
CA LEU A 162 11.53 13.71 3.28
C LEU A 162 10.74 15.00 3.51
N TYR A 163 10.36 15.69 2.42
CA TYR A 163 9.48 16.86 2.45
C TYR A 163 8.19 16.58 3.23
N SER A 164 7.51 15.47 2.93
CA SER A 164 6.25 15.11 3.56
C SER A 164 6.40 14.85 5.06
N LEU A 165 7.46 14.15 5.47
CA LEU A 165 7.76 13.88 6.88
C LEU A 165 8.06 15.19 7.63
N ASN A 166 8.89 16.06 7.06
CA ASN A 166 9.23 17.35 7.66
C ASN A 166 7.99 18.24 7.82
N ARG A 167 7.16 18.34 6.77
CA ARG A 167 5.90 19.12 6.78
C ARG A 167 4.94 18.64 7.88
N LEU A 168 4.92 17.35 8.17
CA LEU A 168 4.07 16.73 9.19
C LEU A 168 4.72 16.72 10.58
N GLY A 169 5.93 17.26 10.75
CA GLY A 169 6.67 17.22 12.01
C GLY A 169 7.09 15.82 12.44
N LYS A 170 7.23 14.88 11.49
CA LYS A 170 7.56 13.47 11.75
C LYS A 170 9.05 13.23 11.52
N PHE A 171 9.84 13.34 12.59
CA PHE A 171 11.31 13.28 12.51
C PHE A 171 11.93 11.92 12.88
N SER A 172 11.16 10.83 12.90
CA SER A 172 11.67 9.50 13.28
C SER A 172 12.83 8.99 12.41
N TYR A 173 12.97 9.53 11.19
CA TYR A 173 14.10 9.21 10.32
C TYR A 173 15.44 9.71 10.87
N VAL A 174 15.43 10.81 11.65
CA VAL A 174 16.63 11.41 12.25
C VAL A 174 17.28 10.43 13.21
N GLU A 175 16.51 9.92 14.16
CA GLU A 175 16.96 8.91 15.13
C GLU A 175 17.33 7.60 14.44
N LYS A 176 16.48 7.11 13.53
CA LYS A 176 16.68 5.83 12.84
C LYS A 176 18.00 5.76 12.06
N TYR A 177 18.38 6.87 11.42
CA TYR A 177 19.56 6.94 10.57
C TYR A 177 20.74 7.70 11.18
N ASN A 178 20.68 8.01 12.48
CA ASN A 178 21.71 8.75 13.22
C ASN A 178 22.07 10.10 12.56
N ILE A 179 21.05 10.86 12.15
CA ILE A 179 21.19 12.23 11.66
C ILE A 179 21.14 13.16 12.88
N GLN A 180 21.91 14.25 12.87
CA GLN A 180 22.01 15.13 14.05
C GLN A 180 20.71 15.92 14.29
N GLU A 181 20.09 16.39 13.21
CA GLU A 181 18.88 17.20 13.24
C GLU A 181 18.04 16.96 11.97
N PRO A 182 16.75 17.34 11.97
CA PRO A 182 15.95 17.33 10.75
C PRO A 182 16.62 18.09 9.61
N SER A 183 16.55 17.54 8.40
CA SER A 183 17.20 18.11 7.22
C SER A 183 16.23 18.15 6.06
N ASP A 184 16.35 19.18 5.22
CA ASP A 184 15.63 19.31 3.94
C ASP A 184 16.52 18.95 2.73
N ASP A 185 17.77 18.53 2.99
CA ASP A 185 18.70 18.08 1.95
C ASP A 185 18.62 16.56 1.80
N ILE A 186 17.92 16.11 0.76
CA ILE A 186 17.79 14.68 0.46
C ILE A 186 19.16 14.02 0.22
N GLN A 187 20.14 14.70 -0.37
CA GLN A 187 21.47 14.11 -0.60
C GLN A 187 22.20 13.86 0.72
N HIS A 188 22.08 14.78 1.68
CA HIS A 188 22.59 14.57 3.03
C HIS A 188 21.94 13.35 3.68
N VAL A 189 20.60 13.27 3.65
CA VAL A 189 19.84 12.17 4.27
C VAL A 189 20.21 10.83 3.60
N LEU A 190 20.21 10.75 2.27
CA LEU A 190 20.56 9.54 1.54
C LEU A 190 22.01 9.11 1.79
N LYS A 191 22.95 10.05 1.95
CA LYS A 191 24.32 9.74 2.35
C LYS A 191 24.39 9.09 3.72
N ARG A 192 23.66 9.63 4.71
CA ARG A 192 23.59 9.05 6.06
C ARG A 192 22.98 7.65 6.04
N ILE A 193 21.90 7.46 5.30
CA ILE A 193 21.26 6.16 5.10
C ILE A 193 22.23 5.17 4.43
N ALA A 194 22.90 5.59 3.36
CA ALA A 194 23.84 4.74 2.63
C ALA A 194 24.98 4.24 3.53
N VAL A 195 25.57 5.14 4.32
CA VAL A 195 26.64 4.78 5.27
C VAL A 195 26.10 3.84 6.37
N LYS A 196 24.96 4.21 6.99
CA LYS A 196 24.34 3.43 8.07
C LYS A 196 23.99 2.01 7.64
N LEU A 197 23.44 1.85 6.43
CA LEU A 197 22.99 0.57 5.87
C LEU A 197 24.06 -0.12 5.01
N ARG A 198 25.28 0.44 4.94
CA ARG A 198 26.41 -0.04 4.13
C ARG A 198 26.07 -0.22 2.65
N LYS A 199 25.22 0.67 2.12
CA LYS A 199 24.86 0.73 0.69
C LYS A 199 25.97 1.47 -0.04
N THR A 200 26.89 0.70 -0.62
CA THR A 200 28.02 1.22 -1.36
C THR A 200 28.09 0.59 -2.74
N GLN A 201 28.73 1.27 -3.67
CA GLN A 201 28.99 0.77 -5.01
C GLN A 201 30.43 1.09 -5.40
N ARG A 202 31.02 0.22 -6.22
CA ARG A 202 32.36 0.43 -6.77
C ARG A 202 32.22 1.14 -8.10
N VAL A 203 32.90 2.27 -8.24
CA VAL A 203 32.92 3.06 -9.47
C VAL A 203 34.36 3.25 -9.89
N THR A 204 34.63 3.08 -11.17
CA THR A 204 35.94 3.37 -11.76
C THR A 204 36.01 4.86 -12.07
N ALA A 205 36.84 5.58 -11.31
CA ALA A 205 37.17 6.96 -11.59
C ALA A 205 38.35 7.03 -12.56
N ILE A 206 38.16 7.77 -13.65
CA ILE A 206 39.24 8.09 -14.59
C ILE A 206 40.03 9.25 -13.98
N THR A 207 41.27 8.99 -13.62
CA THR A 207 42.19 10.04 -13.14
C THR A 207 43.30 10.24 -14.16
N GLY A 208 44.00 11.38 -14.10
CA GLY A 208 45.15 11.66 -14.99
C GLY A 208 46.33 10.68 -14.86
N ILE A 209 46.29 9.77 -13.87
CA ILE A 209 47.32 8.76 -13.58
C ILE A 209 46.80 7.33 -13.86
N GLY A 210 45.57 7.18 -14.34
CA GLY A 210 44.95 5.90 -14.68
C GLY A 210 43.59 5.67 -14.02
N ASN A 211 43.04 4.47 -14.23
CA ASN A 211 41.74 4.09 -13.70
C ASN A 211 41.86 3.62 -12.26
N ILE A 212 41.23 4.34 -11.32
CA ILE A 212 41.18 3.96 -9.91
C ILE A 212 39.77 3.50 -9.59
N THR A 213 39.64 2.33 -8.94
CA THR A 213 38.34 1.88 -8.44
C THR A 213 38.11 2.44 -7.05
N VAL A 214 37.08 3.28 -6.91
CA VAL A 214 36.71 3.90 -5.63
C VAL A 214 35.36 3.36 -5.17
N THR A 215 35.21 3.15 -3.87
CA THR A 215 33.93 2.78 -3.26
C THR A 215 33.21 4.04 -2.83
N ILE A 216 32.02 4.29 -3.39
CA ILE A 216 31.19 5.45 -3.07
C ILE A 216 29.82 5.00 -2.53
N PRO A 217 29.10 5.85 -1.78
CA PRO A 217 27.72 5.59 -1.39
C PRO A 217 26.82 5.31 -2.60
N ASN A 218 25.94 4.31 -2.49
CA ASN A 218 24.92 4.03 -3.49
C ASN A 218 23.61 4.73 -3.08
N TYR A 219 23.36 5.90 -3.64
CA TYR A 219 22.19 6.73 -3.29
C TYR A 219 20.87 6.12 -3.75
N THR A 220 20.82 5.49 -4.93
CA THR A 220 19.61 4.82 -5.42
C THR A 220 19.19 3.70 -4.47
N ALA A 221 20.14 2.88 -4.01
CA ALA A 221 19.86 1.82 -3.04
C ALA A 221 19.42 2.39 -1.69
N ALA A 222 20.03 3.49 -1.24
CA ALA A 222 19.62 4.18 -0.01
C ALA A 222 18.21 4.79 -0.12
N ALA A 223 17.86 5.37 -1.27
CA ALA A 223 16.53 5.92 -1.54
C ALA A 223 15.48 4.82 -1.52
N TYR A 224 15.75 3.69 -2.17
CA TYR A 224 14.90 2.50 -2.11
C TYR A 224 14.69 2.02 -0.66
N ASP A 225 15.75 1.92 0.16
CA ASP A 225 15.62 1.51 1.56
C ASP A 225 14.86 2.54 2.41
N PHE A 226 14.97 3.84 2.10
CA PHE A 226 14.22 4.90 2.79
C PHE A 226 12.73 4.79 2.51
N ILE A 227 12.35 4.66 1.24
CA ILE A 227 10.96 4.45 0.80
C ILE A 227 10.41 3.16 1.40
N ARG A 228 11.21 2.08 1.40
CA ARG A 228 10.81 0.80 1.97
C ARG A 228 10.59 0.89 3.48
N ALA A 229 11.40 1.65 4.21
CA ALA A 229 11.20 1.88 5.63
C ALA A 229 9.87 2.60 5.90
N PHE A 230 9.53 3.60 5.09
CA PHE A 230 8.22 4.27 5.14
C PHE A 230 7.08 3.28 4.90
N ARG A 231 7.13 2.51 3.80
CA ARG A 231 6.06 1.55 3.43
C ARG A 231 5.85 0.43 4.45
N LYS A 232 6.85 0.14 5.28
CA LYS A 232 6.76 -0.80 6.40
C LYS A 232 6.27 -0.17 7.71
N GLY A 233 6.08 1.15 7.75
CA GLY A 233 5.72 1.90 8.96
C GLY A 233 6.87 2.10 9.93
N GLU A 234 8.11 1.86 9.52
CA GLU A 234 9.28 2.01 10.38
C GLU A 234 9.67 3.49 10.58
N LEU A 235 9.03 4.40 9.85
CA LEU A 235 9.11 5.86 10.01
C LEU A 235 7.85 6.42 10.71
N GLY A 236 7.13 5.57 11.43
CA GLY A 236 5.89 5.92 12.11
C GLY A 236 4.66 5.85 11.21
N GLN A 237 3.51 6.15 11.81
CA GLN A 237 2.23 6.23 11.11
C GLN A 237 2.05 7.60 10.50
N VAL A 238 1.68 7.63 9.21
CA VAL A 238 1.59 8.85 8.42
C VAL A 238 0.33 8.81 7.56
N MET A 239 -0.38 9.94 7.51
CA MET A 239 -1.43 10.21 6.54
C MET A 239 -0.93 11.31 5.59
N LEU A 240 -0.94 11.04 4.28
CA LEU A 240 -0.43 11.99 3.27
C LEU A 240 -1.50 13.00 2.80
N ASP A 241 -2.78 12.77 3.12
CA ASP A 241 -3.95 13.59 2.75
C ASP A 241 -4.51 14.44 3.90
#